data_AF-A0A841SZL6-F1
#
_entry.id   AF-A0A841SZL6-F1
#
_cell.length_a   1.000
_cell.length_b   1.000
_cell.length_c   1.000
_cell.angle_alpha   90.00
_cell.angle_beta   90.00
_cell.angle_gamma   90.00
#
_symmetry.space_group_name_H-M   'P 1'
#
loop_
_entity.id
_entity.type
_entity.pdbx_description
1 polymer ?
#
loop_
_entity_poly.entity_id
_entity_poly.type
_entity_poly.pdbx_seq_one_letter_code
_entity_poly.pdbx_strand_id
1 'polypeptide(L)'
;MKSSFLTRSFYCLLTTQTAANAADVLYIMALTVLVLNQTDSLVSAAFMPLMRSGAQMLSGLVAPLLINRFKLTALLLLSQTGQFLLFVCLASYLQLIGEDSSLVLVLLLVFSMSFLDGWTVPARNALVPRLVAHEQGLLKANGLISVSDQAVQFAGWGLSGIVVAWLGASHSLLLTAVIYGLAAAFTLGVKDPSDVNPVRRQTEVLPDDNTASSSSKWHTLTEGWKTIWKTPRLRLLTFMDMIDMLGGSVWIGAFTLAFVQVALGQGEEWWGFINAAYFAGTVGGGLLVLALARAIGNRSLAAMLIGMAGYGVLTAFYALTTQPFIALILVLLMGPFAELSIVNRRTLIQRSAAPELLPKVLSAQASLLHLTFCISLLVMAGLAEKFGIVNLYLSAAGLTLLALAVGLLGRRGFHRAAAPEAVNE
;
A
#
# COMPACT_ATOMS: atom_id res chain seq x y z
N MET A 1 1.05 -6.84 -35.72
CA MET A 1 1.37 -7.37 -34.38
C MET A 1 0.79 -6.42 -33.33
N LYS A 2 -0.17 -6.86 -32.50
CA LYS A 2 -0.71 -6.01 -31.43
C LYS A 2 0.42 -5.77 -30.42
N SER A 3 1.04 -4.59 -30.42
CA SER A 3 2.07 -4.26 -29.44
C SER A 3 1.49 -4.49 -28.04
N SER A 4 2.13 -5.33 -27.24
CA SER A 4 1.80 -5.49 -25.83
C SER A 4 1.71 -4.10 -25.20
N PHE A 5 0.60 -3.78 -24.54
CA PHE A 5 0.42 -2.50 -23.83
C PHE A 5 1.47 -2.31 -22.71
N LEU A 6 2.11 -3.40 -22.29
CA LEU A 6 3.07 -3.48 -21.20
C LEU A 6 4.48 -3.75 -21.74
N THR A 7 5.45 -2.97 -21.27
CA THR A 7 6.86 -3.07 -21.67
C THR A 7 7.60 -4.17 -20.90
N ARG A 8 8.76 -4.61 -21.40
CA ARG A 8 9.64 -5.53 -20.66
C ARG A 8 10.01 -4.97 -19.27
N SER A 9 10.29 -3.67 -19.20
CA SER A 9 10.64 -3.00 -17.93
C SER A 9 9.46 -2.96 -16.96
N PHE A 10 8.22 -2.91 -17.43
CA PHE A 10 7.05 -3.10 -16.58
C PHE A 10 7.03 -4.50 -15.95
N TYR A 11 7.29 -5.56 -16.71
CA TYR A 11 7.33 -6.92 -16.14
C TYR A 11 8.49 -7.10 -15.17
N CYS A 12 9.66 -6.51 -15.42
CA CYS A 12 10.74 -6.47 -14.43
C CYS A 12 10.31 -5.75 -13.14
N LEU A 13 9.61 -4.61 -13.26
CA LEU A 13 9.05 -3.88 -12.12
C LEU A 13 8.02 -4.73 -11.38
N LEU A 14 7.15 -5.44 -12.11
CA LEU A 14 6.17 -6.34 -11.50
C LEU A 14 6.89 -7.42 -10.69
N THR A 15 7.81 -8.17 -11.30
CA THR A 15 8.52 -9.28 -10.66
C THR A 15 9.30 -8.85 -9.42
N THR A 16 10.05 -7.73 -9.48
CA THR A 16 10.77 -7.25 -8.30
C THR A 16 9.83 -6.88 -7.15
N GLN A 17 8.70 -6.24 -7.45
CA GLN A 17 7.74 -5.83 -6.42
C GLN A 17 6.94 -7.03 -5.88
N THR A 18 6.62 -8.02 -6.71
CA THR A 18 6.06 -9.30 -6.27
C THR A 18 7.01 -9.99 -5.27
N ALA A 19 8.30 -10.06 -5.60
CA ALA A 19 9.31 -10.66 -4.73
C ALA A 19 9.47 -9.88 -3.41
N ALA A 20 9.56 -8.55 -3.47
CA ALA A 20 9.65 -7.70 -2.28
C ALA A 20 8.42 -7.87 -1.36
N ASN A 21 7.21 -7.88 -1.93
CA ASN A 21 5.99 -8.12 -1.16
C ASN A 21 5.97 -9.52 -0.52
N ALA A 22 6.46 -10.55 -1.23
CA ALA A 22 6.53 -11.90 -0.68
C ALA A 22 7.51 -11.99 0.50
N ALA A 23 8.65 -11.30 0.39
CA ALA A 23 9.59 -11.14 1.49
C ALA A 23 8.94 -10.41 2.67
N ASP A 24 8.19 -9.34 2.42
CA ASP A 24 7.49 -8.59 3.47
C ASP A 24 6.48 -9.43 4.25
N VAL A 25 5.69 -10.27 3.58
CA VAL A 25 4.73 -11.15 4.28
C VAL A 25 5.45 -12.18 5.16
N LEU A 26 6.49 -12.81 4.62
CA LEU A 26 7.30 -13.77 5.38
C LEU A 26 7.99 -13.11 6.59
N TYR A 27 8.53 -11.91 6.37
CA TYR A 27 9.15 -11.09 7.40
C TYR A 27 8.19 -10.76 8.54
N ILE A 28 7.00 -10.23 8.21
CA ILE A 28 6.00 -9.85 9.21
C ILE A 28 5.67 -11.07 10.08
N MET A 29 5.44 -12.23 9.47
CA MET A 29 5.16 -13.45 10.21
C MET A 29 6.34 -13.88 11.11
N ALA A 30 7.56 -13.94 10.57
CA ALA A 30 8.74 -14.36 11.32
C ALA A 30 8.99 -13.46 12.54
N LEU A 31 8.82 -12.15 12.35
CA LEU A 31 9.03 -11.16 13.40
C LEU A 31 7.92 -11.18 14.45
N THR A 32 6.66 -11.33 14.04
CA THR A 32 5.54 -11.46 14.98
C THR A 32 5.74 -12.68 15.88
N VAL A 33 6.09 -13.84 15.32
CA VAL A 33 6.38 -15.06 16.10
C VAL A 33 7.57 -14.85 17.03
N LEU A 34 8.65 -14.21 16.56
CA LEU A 34 9.83 -13.94 17.38
C LEU A 34 9.50 -13.05 18.59
N VAL A 35 8.81 -11.93 18.36
CA VAL A 35 8.45 -10.99 19.43
C VAL A 35 7.49 -11.65 20.42
N LEU A 36 6.54 -12.45 19.93
CA LEU A 36 5.60 -13.16 20.80
C LEU A 36 6.34 -14.15 21.71
N ASN A 37 7.22 -14.98 21.14
CA ASN A 37 7.98 -15.99 21.91
C ASN A 37 8.96 -15.38 22.91
N GLN A 38 9.51 -14.18 22.64
CA GLN A 38 10.44 -13.52 23.55
C GLN A 38 9.77 -12.72 24.66
N THR A 39 8.56 -12.21 24.44
CA THR A 39 7.90 -11.27 25.36
C THR A 39 6.68 -11.84 26.06
N ASP A 40 6.14 -12.98 25.58
CA ASP A 40 4.85 -13.54 25.96
C ASP A 40 3.71 -12.50 25.93
N SER A 41 3.89 -11.42 25.17
CA SER A 41 3.03 -10.23 25.21
C SER A 41 2.42 -9.97 23.85
N LEU A 42 1.10 -10.18 23.78
CA LEU A 42 0.27 -9.81 22.64
C LEU A 42 0.32 -8.30 22.36
N VAL A 43 0.54 -7.48 23.39
CA VAL A 43 0.67 -6.02 23.25
C VAL A 43 1.93 -5.68 22.47
N SER A 44 3.05 -6.34 22.75
CA SER A 44 4.31 -6.15 22.04
C SER A 44 4.19 -6.54 20.56
N ALA A 45 3.51 -7.66 20.27
CA ALA A 45 3.24 -8.08 18.90
C ALA A 45 2.30 -7.11 18.16
N ALA A 46 1.29 -6.57 18.84
CA ALA A 46 0.36 -5.58 18.28
C ALA A 46 0.99 -4.20 18.06
N PHE A 47 2.10 -3.88 18.74
CA PHE A 47 2.86 -2.65 18.52
C PHE A 47 3.64 -2.67 17.18
N MET A 48 3.90 -3.85 16.62
CA MET A 48 4.71 -4.01 15.41
C MET A 48 4.14 -3.29 14.18
N PRO A 49 2.84 -3.45 13.83
CA PRO A 49 2.25 -2.71 12.70
C PRO A 49 2.21 -1.20 12.93
N LEU A 50 2.06 -0.76 14.18
CA LEU A 50 2.09 0.66 14.56
C LEU A 50 3.49 1.24 14.33
N MET A 51 4.53 0.55 14.80
CA MET A 51 5.92 0.97 14.61
C MET A 51 6.31 0.98 13.12
N ARG A 52 5.92 -0.06 12.36
CA ARG A 52 6.15 -0.10 10.91
C ARG A 52 5.47 1.07 10.19
N SER A 53 4.20 1.31 10.47
CA SER A 53 3.45 2.42 9.86
C SER A 53 4.03 3.78 10.25
N GLY A 54 4.45 3.96 11.51
CA GLY A 54 5.13 5.16 11.97
C GLY A 54 6.47 5.40 11.25
N ALA A 55 7.26 4.35 11.05
CA ALA A 55 8.52 4.44 10.30
C ALA A 55 8.28 4.79 8.83
N GLN A 56 7.30 4.15 8.17
CA GLN A 56 6.91 4.44 6.79
C GLN A 56 6.34 5.86 6.65
N MET A 57 5.59 6.36 7.65
CA MET A 57 5.12 7.74 7.71
C MET A 57 6.30 8.73 7.68
N LEU A 58 7.29 8.55 8.57
CA LEU A 58 8.49 9.38 8.66
C LEU A 58 9.32 9.31 7.38
N SER A 59 9.44 8.11 6.81
CA SER A 59 10.10 7.88 5.53
C SER A 59 9.44 8.67 4.40
N GLY A 60 8.11 8.63 4.29
CA GLY A 60 7.38 9.38 3.27
C GLY A 60 7.53 10.90 3.41
N LEU A 61 7.77 11.42 4.62
CA LEU A 61 8.06 12.85 4.82
C LEU A 61 9.45 13.21 4.27
N VAL A 62 10.44 12.32 4.41
CA VAL A 62 11.82 12.53 3.92
C VAL A 62 11.96 12.19 2.43
N ALA A 63 11.12 11.31 1.89
CA ALA A 63 11.19 10.79 0.53
C ALA A 63 11.31 11.87 -0.57
N PRO A 64 10.63 13.03 -0.53
CA PRO A 64 10.79 14.08 -1.54
C PRO A 64 12.23 14.59 -1.71
N LEU A 65 13.01 14.64 -0.62
CA LEU A 65 14.43 15.05 -0.69
C LEU A 65 15.27 14.02 -1.44
N LEU A 66 14.98 12.73 -1.23
CA LEU A 66 15.66 11.64 -1.91
C LEU A 66 15.24 11.54 -3.38
N ILE A 67 13.95 11.73 -3.68
CA ILE A 67 13.38 11.76 -5.04
C ILE A 67 14.00 12.89 -5.88
N ASN A 68 14.32 14.04 -5.28
CA ASN A 68 15.00 15.12 -6.00
C ASN A 68 16.45 14.75 -6.38
N ARG A 69 17.14 13.97 -5.54
CA ARG A 69 18.56 13.64 -5.71
C ARG A 69 18.80 12.37 -6.53
N PHE A 70 17.94 11.37 -6.39
CA PHE A 70 18.12 10.04 -6.97
C PHE A 70 17.03 9.72 -7.99
N LYS A 71 17.30 8.70 -8.81
CA LYS A 71 16.31 8.11 -9.73
C LYS A 71 15.36 7.20 -8.95
N LEU A 72 14.12 7.04 -9.42
CA LEU A 72 13.13 6.18 -8.75
C LEU A 72 13.60 4.72 -8.70
N THR A 73 14.21 4.21 -9.77
CA THR A 73 14.79 2.87 -9.83
C THR A 73 15.95 2.70 -8.84
N ALA A 74 16.78 3.74 -8.67
CA ALA A 74 17.84 3.75 -7.68
C ALA A 74 17.31 3.78 -6.24
N LEU A 75 16.20 4.46 -5.98
CA LEU A 75 15.54 4.45 -4.66
C LEU A 75 14.94 3.09 -4.32
N LEU A 76 14.34 2.41 -5.31
CA LEU A 76 13.89 1.02 -5.15
C LEU A 76 15.06 0.09 -4.83
N LEU A 77 16.16 0.21 -5.60
CA LEU A 77 17.36 -0.60 -5.38
C LEU A 77 17.99 -0.34 -4.01
N LEU A 78 18.05 0.94 -3.58
CA LEU A 78 18.56 1.34 -2.26
C LEU A 78 17.71 0.72 -1.15
N SER A 79 16.38 0.79 -1.27
CA SER A 79 15.47 0.20 -0.29
C SER A 79 15.67 -1.31 -0.17
N GLN A 80 15.61 -2.02 -1.30
CA GLN A 80 15.70 -3.48 -1.33
C GLN A 80 17.08 -3.99 -0.89
N THR A 81 18.15 -3.33 -1.34
CA THR A 81 19.52 -3.69 -0.94
C THR A 81 19.76 -3.38 0.53
N GLY A 82 19.27 -2.23 1.01
CA GLY A 82 19.36 -1.87 2.42
C GLY A 82 18.59 -2.84 3.31
N GLN A 83 17.39 -3.24 2.92
CA GLN A 83 16.61 -4.26 3.62
C GLN A 83 17.30 -5.62 3.58
N PHE A 84 17.84 -6.05 2.44
CA PHE A 84 18.66 -7.27 2.36
C PHE A 84 19.79 -7.27 3.40
N LEU A 85 20.57 -6.20 3.48
CA LEU A 85 21.68 -6.08 4.44
C LEU A 85 21.18 -6.06 5.89
N LEU A 86 20.10 -5.32 6.17
CA LEU A 86 19.51 -5.28 7.51
C LEU A 86 18.95 -6.65 7.93
N PHE A 87 18.38 -7.42 7.01
CA PHE A 87 17.87 -8.77 7.30
C PHE A 87 19.00 -9.75 7.59
N VAL A 88 20.08 -9.71 6.79
CA VAL A 88 21.29 -10.48 7.08
C VAL A 88 21.84 -10.11 8.45
N CYS A 89 21.91 -8.81 8.76
CA CYS A 89 22.39 -8.32 10.05
C CYS A 89 21.52 -8.83 11.21
N LEU A 90 20.20 -8.68 11.10
CA LEU A 90 19.24 -9.13 12.12
C LEU A 90 19.32 -10.66 12.32
N ALA A 91 19.29 -11.43 11.24
CA ALA A 91 19.34 -12.89 11.34
C ALA A 91 20.69 -13.38 11.91
N SER A 92 21.81 -12.74 11.56
CA SER A 92 23.11 -13.07 12.13
C SER A 92 23.18 -12.72 13.61
N TYR A 93 22.66 -11.54 13.99
CA TYR A 93 22.55 -11.12 15.40
C TYR A 93 21.77 -12.13 16.23
N LEU A 94 20.61 -12.57 15.74
CA LEU A 94 19.76 -13.55 16.41
C LEU A 94 20.43 -14.93 16.51
N GLN A 95 21.21 -15.35 15.51
CA GLN A 95 21.93 -16.63 15.55
C GLN A 95 23.11 -16.61 16.53
N LEU A 96 23.82 -15.49 16.63
CA LEU A 96 25.01 -15.38 17.48
C LEU A 96 24.66 -15.24 18.97
N ILE A 97 23.55 -14.57 19.29
CA ILE A 97 23.19 -14.23 20.67
C ILE A 97 22.06 -15.12 21.19
N GLY A 98 21.18 -15.61 20.32
CA GLY A 98 20.07 -16.48 20.71
C GLY A 98 19.05 -15.76 21.61
N GLU A 99 18.75 -16.38 22.76
CA GLU A 99 17.72 -15.91 23.69
C GLU A 99 18.07 -14.60 24.41
N ASP A 100 19.37 -14.28 24.55
CA ASP A 100 19.84 -13.03 25.17
C ASP A 100 19.75 -11.81 24.23
N SER A 101 19.02 -11.93 23.13
CA SER A 101 18.91 -10.87 22.13
C SER A 101 18.13 -9.66 22.67
N SER A 102 18.68 -8.48 22.47
CA SER A 102 18.06 -7.23 22.89
C SER A 102 16.86 -6.92 22.01
N LEU A 103 15.66 -6.98 22.58
CA LEU A 103 14.42 -6.59 21.91
C LEU A 103 14.49 -5.16 21.36
N VAL A 104 15.17 -4.24 22.06
CA VAL A 104 15.36 -2.85 21.61
C VAL A 104 16.12 -2.80 20.29
N LEU A 105 17.17 -3.60 20.13
CA LEU A 105 17.93 -3.64 18.88
C LEU A 105 17.12 -4.26 17.74
N VAL A 106 16.36 -5.33 18.03
CA VAL A 106 15.43 -5.94 17.07
C VAL A 106 14.43 -4.89 16.57
N LEU A 107 13.77 -4.17 17.49
CA LEU A 107 12.81 -3.11 17.15
C LEU A 107 13.46 -1.96 16.34
N LEU A 108 14.69 -1.58 16.67
CA LEU A 108 15.43 -0.55 15.93
C LEU A 108 15.75 -0.98 14.49
N LEU A 109 16.15 -2.24 14.29
CA LEU A 109 16.40 -2.79 12.96
C LEU A 109 15.10 -2.89 12.14
N VAL A 110 14.00 -3.31 12.76
CA VAL A 110 12.66 -3.36 12.14
C VAL A 110 12.18 -1.96 11.75
N PHE A 111 12.37 -0.98 12.63
CA PHE A 111 12.08 0.42 12.32
C PHE A 111 12.90 0.89 11.12
N SER A 112 14.19 0.56 11.08
CA SER A 112 15.09 0.92 9.98
C SER A 112 14.67 0.28 8.65
N MET A 113 14.30 -1.00 8.65
CA MET A 113 13.77 -1.70 7.47
C MET A 113 12.46 -1.08 6.97
N SER A 114 11.56 -0.75 7.91
CA SER A 114 10.27 -0.12 7.61
C SER A 114 10.45 1.31 7.09
N PHE A 115 11.46 2.03 7.59
CA PHE A 115 11.82 3.35 7.10
C PHE A 115 12.35 3.29 5.66
N LEU A 116 13.21 2.32 5.32
CA LEU A 116 13.67 2.14 3.94
C LEU A 116 12.52 1.78 2.99
N ASP A 117 11.50 1.07 3.48
CA ASP A 117 10.36 0.67 2.68
C ASP A 117 9.39 1.82 2.33
N GLY A 118 9.35 2.88 3.15
CA GLY A 118 8.32 3.92 3.05
C GLY A 118 8.25 4.68 1.71
N TRP A 119 9.32 4.67 0.91
CA TRP A 119 9.31 5.23 -0.45
C TRP A 119 9.16 4.19 -1.57
N THR A 120 9.13 2.90 -1.26
CA THR A 120 9.00 1.82 -2.26
C THR A 120 7.69 1.92 -3.03
N VAL A 121 6.56 1.97 -2.32
CA VAL A 121 5.23 2.04 -2.93
C VAL A 121 5.01 3.35 -3.73
N PRO A 122 5.36 4.55 -3.21
CA PRO A 122 5.33 5.78 -3.99
C PRO A 122 6.20 5.72 -5.26
N ALA A 123 7.43 5.22 -5.16
CA ALA A 123 8.35 5.12 -6.30
C ALA A 123 7.83 4.13 -7.35
N ARG A 124 7.37 2.94 -6.92
CA ARG A 124 6.71 1.95 -7.77
C ARG A 124 5.55 2.56 -8.52
N ASN A 125 4.59 3.15 -7.79
CA ASN A 125 3.37 3.68 -8.39
C ASN A 125 3.63 4.91 -9.29
N ALA A 126 4.72 5.64 -9.08
CA ALA A 126 5.13 6.72 -10.00
C ALA A 126 5.86 6.20 -11.25
N LEU A 127 6.54 5.06 -11.17
CA LEU A 127 7.19 4.41 -12.31
C LEU A 127 6.17 3.76 -13.27
N VAL A 128 5.10 3.16 -12.75
CA VAL A 128 4.08 2.47 -13.58
C VAL A 128 3.60 3.28 -14.79
N PRO A 129 3.12 4.54 -14.66
CA PRO A 129 2.67 5.30 -15.82
C PRO A 129 3.78 5.60 -16.84
N ARG A 130 5.06 5.60 -16.41
CA ARG A 130 6.22 5.80 -17.30
C ARG A 130 6.59 4.55 -18.10
N LEU A 131 6.17 3.36 -17.66
CA LEU A 131 6.53 2.07 -18.25
C LEU A 131 5.44 1.49 -19.15
N VAL A 132 4.39 2.26 -19.43
CA VAL A 132 3.21 1.83 -20.17
C VAL A 132 3.03 2.74 -21.38
N ALA A 133 2.81 2.15 -22.56
CA ALA A 133 2.76 2.91 -23.81
C ALA A 133 1.47 3.74 -24.00
N HIS A 134 0.35 3.36 -23.37
CA HIS A 134 -0.98 3.96 -23.59
C HIS A 134 -1.81 4.08 -22.31
N GLU A 135 -2.75 5.03 -22.29
CA GLU A 135 -3.67 5.25 -21.17
C GLU A 135 -4.48 4.01 -20.77
N GLN A 136 -4.93 3.21 -21.75
CA GLN A 136 -5.63 1.94 -21.50
C GLN A 136 -4.70 0.88 -20.88
N GLY A 137 -3.40 0.98 -21.14
CA GLY A 137 -2.41 0.12 -20.51
C GLY A 137 -2.25 0.42 -19.03
N LEU A 138 -2.51 1.66 -18.57
CA LEU A 138 -2.30 2.04 -17.17
C LEU A 138 -3.26 1.30 -16.24
N LEU A 139 -4.53 1.24 -16.62
CA LEU A 139 -5.53 0.50 -15.85
C LEU A 139 -5.21 -1.00 -15.81
N LYS A 140 -4.75 -1.57 -16.93
CA LYS A 140 -4.30 -2.97 -16.99
C LYS A 140 -3.06 -3.23 -16.14
N ALA A 141 -2.09 -2.32 -16.17
CA ALA A 141 -0.88 -2.38 -15.38
C ALA A 141 -1.20 -2.36 -13.88
N ASN A 142 -2.05 -1.42 -13.44
CA ASN A 142 -2.49 -1.35 -12.05
C ASN A 142 -3.30 -2.58 -11.64
N GLY A 143 -4.18 -3.10 -12.52
CA GLY A 143 -4.92 -4.34 -12.27
C GLY A 143 -3.99 -5.53 -12.09
N LEU A 144 -2.97 -5.68 -12.95
CA LEU A 144 -2.00 -6.76 -12.85
C LEU A 144 -1.10 -6.66 -11.61
N ILE A 145 -0.69 -5.44 -11.23
CA ILE A 145 -0.01 -5.20 -9.95
C ILE A 145 -0.92 -5.62 -8.79
N SER A 146 -2.20 -5.25 -8.82
CA SER A 146 -3.15 -5.64 -7.79
C SER A 146 -3.30 -7.16 -7.68
N VAL A 147 -3.50 -7.85 -8.80
CA VAL A 147 -3.57 -9.32 -8.83
C VAL A 147 -2.31 -9.93 -8.23
N SER A 148 -1.13 -9.41 -8.58
CA SER A 148 0.13 -9.88 -8.01
C SER A 148 0.24 -9.61 -6.51
N ASP A 149 -0.08 -8.39 -6.06
CA ASP A 149 -0.01 -8.01 -4.65
C ASP A 149 -0.95 -8.92 -3.84
N GLN A 150 -2.18 -9.14 -4.30
CA GLN A 150 -3.18 -9.96 -3.60
C GLN A 150 -2.89 -11.47 -3.66
N ALA A 151 -2.32 -11.97 -4.76
CA ALA A 151 -1.89 -13.36 -4.85
C ALA A 151 -0.76 -13.65 -3.86
N VAL A 152 0.18 -12.71 -3.70
CA VAL A 152 1.23 -12.79 -2.68
C VAL A 152 0.64 -12.76 -1.28
N GLN A 153 -0.33 -11.89 -1.01
CA GLN A 153 -1.00 -11.87 0.30
C GLN A 153 -1.74 -13.19 0.57
N PHE A 154 -2.53 -13.69 -0.38
CA PHE A 154 -3.25 -14.96 -0.27
C PHE A 154 -2.30 -16.13 0.07
N ALA A 155 -1.23 -16.28 -0.73
CA ALA A 155 -0.25 -17.33 -0.50
C ALA A 155 0.56 -17.08 0.78
N GLY A 156 0.92 -15.84 1.05
CA GLY A 156 1.81 -15.43 2.12
C GLY A 156 1.24 -15.71 3.50
N TRP A 157 -0.02 -15.38 3.78
CA TRP A 157 -0.60 -15.64 5.11
C TRP A 157 -0.67 -17.14 5.46
N GLY A 158 -0.88 -18.01 4.47
CA GLY A 158 -0.87 -19.47 4.69
C GLY A 158 0.53 -20.09 4.70
N LEU A 159 1.37 -19.76 3.70
CA LEU A 159 2.68 -20.38 3.53
C LEU A 159 3.72 -19.84 4.52
N SER A 160 3.66 -18.56 4.89
CA SER A 160 4.67 -17.97 5.79
C SER A 160 4.66 -18.64 7.17
N GLY A 161 3.49 -18.96 7.71
CA GLY A 161 3.38 -19.67 8.99
C GLY A 161 4.03 -21.05 8.95
N ILE A 162 3.82 -21.80 7.86
CA ILE A 162 4.43 -23.12 7.65
C ILE A 162 5.96 -22.99 7.54
N VAL A 163 6.43 -22.04 6.74
CA VAL A 163 7.86 -21.77 6.55
C VAL A 163 8.52 -21.39 7.87
N VAL A 164 7.92 -20.49 8.65
CA VAL A 164 8.43 -20.06 9.95
C VAL A 164 8.40 -21.18 10.98
N ALA A 165 7.37 -22.02 10.99
CA ALA A 165 7.28 -23.17 11.88
C ALA A 165 8.36 -24.22 11.60
N TRP A 166 8.71 -24.44 10.32
CA TRP A 166 9.70 -25.45 9.91
C TRP A 166 11.15 -24.95 10.00
N LEU A 167 11.41 -23.71 9.55
CA LEU A 167 12.77 -23.15 9.50
C LEU A 167 13.14 -22.41 10.80
N GLY A 168 12.15 -22.02 11.60
CA GLY A 168 12.30 -21.06 12.69
C GLY A 168 12.39 -19.62 12.20
N ALA A 169 12.23 -18.66 13.12
CA ALA A 169 12.21 -17.23 12.80
C ALA A 169 13.52 -16.75 12.15
N SER A 170 14.68 -17.14 12.69
CA SER A 170 15.96 -16.64 12.19
C SER A 170 16.30 -17.08 10.76
N HIS A 171 16.15 -18.37 10.43
CA HIS A 171 16.35 -18.84 9.06
C HIS A 171 15.30 -18.28 8.09
N SER A 172 14.08 -18.03 8.57
CA SER A 172 13.05 -17.35 7.76
C SER A 172 13.43 -15.90 7.43
N LEU A 173 14.13 -15.20 8.33
CA LEU A 173 14.69 -13.87 8.06
C LEU A 173 15.86 -13.94 7.04
N LEU A 174 16.69 -14.99 7.07
CA LEU A 174 17.69 -15.20 6.01
C LEU A 174 17.04 -15.47 4.65
N LEU A 175 16.00 -16.30 4.60
CA LEU A 175 15.23 -16.54 3.38
C LEU A 175 14.61 -15.25 2.85
N THR A 176 14.04 -14.44 3.75
CA THR A 176 13.54 -13.09 3.44
C THR A 176 14.63 -12.22 2.82
N ALA A 177 15.85 -12.24 3.38
CA ALA A 177 16.99 -11.53 2.81
C ALA A 177 17.28 -11.99 1.38
N VAL A 178 17.38 -13.31 1.14
CA VAL A 178 17.61 -13.86 -0.20
C VAL A 178 16.56 -13.36 -1.20
N ILE A 179 15.27 -13.35 -0.82
CA ILE A 179 14.19 -12.86 -1.68
C ILE A 179 14.37 -11.36 -1.97
N TYR A 180 14.75 -10.54 -0.98
CA TYR A 180 15.08 -9.12 -1.20
C TYR A 180 16.29 -8.91 -2.11
N GLY A 181 17.31 -9.77 -2.00
CA GLY A 181 18.46 -9.78 -2.91
C GLY A 181 18.06 -10.09 -4.35
N LEU A 182 17.16 -11.06 -4.55
CA LEU A 182 16.57 -11.36 -5.85
C LEU A 182 15.73 -10.19 -6.37
N ALA A 183 14.91 -9.57 -5.52
CA ALA A 183 14.14 -8.37 -5.88
C ALA A 183 15.06 -7.23 -6.36
N ALA A 184 16.14 -6.96 -5.62
CA ALA A 184 17.16 -5.98 -5.99
C ALA A 184 17.81 -6.31 -7.36
N ALA A 185 18.13 -7.58 -7.61
CA ALA A 185 18.67 -8.02 -8.90
C ALA A 185 17.69 -7.79 -10.06
N PHE A 186 16.39 -8.09 -9.88
CA PHE A 186 15.37 -7.79 -10.88
C PHE A 186 15.15 -6.29 -11.10
N THR A 187 15.33 -5.47 -10.06
CA THR A 187 15.25 -4.00 -10.16
C THR A 187 16.29 -3.43 -11.12
N LEU A 188 17.48 -4.04 -11.23
CA LEU A 188 18.50 -3.64 -12.22
C LEU A 188 18.00 -3.77 -13.67
N GLY A 189 17.01 -4.63 -13.93
CA GLY A 189 16.37 -4.78 -15.24
C GLY A 189 15.32 -3.71 -15.57
N VAL A 190 14.93 -2.88 -14.59
CA VAL A 190 13.93 -1.81 -14.77
C VAL A 190 14.59 -0.60 -15.42
N LYS A 191 14.26 -0.34 -16.68
CA LYS A 191 14.72 0.85 -17.42
C LYS A 191 13.61 1.89 -17.42
N ASP A 192 13.83 3.04 -16.78
CA ASP A 192 12.92 4.20 -16.84
C ASP A 192 13.20 4.98 -18.14
N PRO A 193 12.22 5.12 -19.06
CA PRO A 193 12.40 5.92 -20.28
C PRO A 193 12.76 7.39 -20.01
N SER A 194 12.37 7.92 -18.86
CA SER A 194 12.66 9.29 -18.43
C SER A 194 14.14 9.52 -18.14
N ASP A 195 14.93 8.46 -17.99
CA ASP A 195 16.39 8.53 -17.77
C ASP A 195 17.18 8.89 -19.04
N VAL A 196 16.58 8.76 -20.23
CA VAL A 196 17.26 8.98 -21.52
C VAL A 196 17.34 10.48 -21.88
N ASN A 197 16.52 11.33 -21.24
CA ASN A 197 16.54 12.79 -21.43
C ASN A 197 16.94 13.53 -20.13
N PRO A 198 18.23 13.51 -19.75
CA PRO A 198 18.73 14.24 -18.58
C PRO A 198 18.70 15.77 -18.75
N VAL A 199 18.47 16.29 -19.96
CA VAL A 199 18.67 17.70 -20.35
C VAL A 199 17.75 18.69 -19.61
N ARG A 200 16.63 18.26 -19.01
CA ARG A 200 15.71 19.18 -18.32
C ARG A 200 15.91 19.27 -16.80
N ARG A 201 16.78 18.44 -16.20
CA ARG A 201 17.00 18.44 -14.74
C ARG A 201 18.02 19.50 -14.28
N GLN A 202 18.71 20.17 -15.21
CA GLN A 202 19.83 21.07 -14.92
C GLN A 202 19.62 22.55 -15.29
N THR A 203 18.52 22.94 -15.97
CA THR A 203 18.42 24.28 -16.58
C THR A 203 17.69 25.36 -15.76
N GLU A 204 17.31 25.11 -14.49
CA GLU A 204 16.65 26.12 -13.64
C GLU A 204 17.32 26.35 -12.27
N VAL A 205 18.60 25.99 -12.12
CA VAL A 205 19.38 26.44 -10.95
C VAL A 205 20.61 27.20 -11.43
N LEU A 206 20.39 28.46 -11.80
CA LEU A 206 21.42 29.47 -11.61
C LEU A 206 21.66 29.58 -10.09
N PRO A 207 22.91 29.49 -9.61
CA PRO A 207 23.20 29.68 -8.20
C PRO A 207 23.22 31.18 -7.90
N ASP A 208 22.16 31.71 -7.29
CA ASP A 208 22.25 32.96 -6.55
C ASP A 208 22.63 32.67 -5.09
N ASP A 209 23.68 33.38 -4.68
CA ASP A 209 24.46 33.20 -3.47
C ASP A 209 23.65 33.42 -2.16
N ASN A 210 23.90 32.52 -1.20
CA ASN A 210 24.11 32.80 0.23
C ASN A 210 22.98 33.26 1.18
N THR A 211 21.69 33.03 0.93
CA THR A 211 20.66 33.15 2.02
C THR A 211 19.54 32.10 2.10
N ALA A 212 19.55 31.02 1.29
CA ALA A 212 18.32 30.23 1.03
C ALA A 212 18.42 28.68 1.17
N SER A 213 19.30 28.13 2.03
CA SER A 213 19.48 26.65 2.07
C SER A 213 18.33 25.89 2.76
N SER A 214 17.65 26.51 3.74
CA SER A 214 16.49 25.92 4.42
C SER A 214 15.19 26.08 3.63
N SER A 215 15.00 27.24 2.99
CA SER A 215 13.82 27.51 2.16
C SER A 215 13.74 26.56 0.95
N SER A 216 14.86 26.19 0.35
CA SER A 216 14.93 25.23 -0.76
C SER A 216 14.57 23.78 -0.36
N LYS A 217 15.05 23.31 0.81
CA LYS A 217 14.70 21.97 1.32
C LYS A 217 13.25 21.90 1.78
N TRP A 218 12.76 22.91 2.49
CA TRP A 218 11.38 22.95 2.93
C TRP A 218 10.40 23.10 1.75
N HIS A 219 10.78 23.86 0.73
CA HIS A 219 10.04 23.92 -0.53
C HIS A 219 9.91 22.52 -1.15
N THR A 220 11.03 21.79 -1.26
CA THR A 220 11.04 20.40 -1.79
C THR A 220 10.13 19.47 -0.97
N LEU A 221 10.22 19.52 0.35
CA LEU A 221 9.41 18.69 1.25
C LEU A 221 7.90 18.98 1.12
N THR A 222 7.53 20.24 0.84
CA THR A 222 6.13 20.68 0.80
C THR A 222 5.49 20.63 -0.60
N GLU A 223 6.27 20.36 -1.65
CA GLU A 223 5.81 20.43 -3.04
C GLU A 223 4.69 19.42 -3.36
N GLY A 224 4.82 18.18 -2.86
CA GLY A 224 3.78 17.16 -2.98
C GLY A 224 2.47 17.60 -2.31
N TRP A 225 2.57 18.13 -1.08
CA TRP A 225 1.45 18.63 -0.28
C TRP A 225 0.75 19.82 -0.96
N LYS A 226 1.52 20.79 -1.44
CA LYS A 226 1.01 21.95 -2.19
C LYS A 226 0.29 21.49 -3.46
N THR A 227 0.85 20.51 -4.18
CA THR A 227 0.25 19.96 -5.40
C THR A 227 -1.09 19.27 -5.09
N ILE A 228 -1.16 18.47 -4.02
CA ILE A 228 -2.42 17.86 -3.56
C ILE A 228 -3.46 18.95 -3.27
N TRP A 229 -3.08 20.00 -2.53
CA TRP A 229 -4.02 21.04 -2.12
C TRP A 229 -4.52 21.89 -3.29
N LYS A 230 -3.63 22.23 -4.23
CA LYS A 230 -3.93 23.06 -5.41
C LYS A 230 -4.74 22.30 -6.47
N THR A 231 -4.57 20.99 -6.57
CA THR A 231 -5.23 20.18 -7.61
C THR A 231 -6.55 19.59 -7.08
N PRO A 232 -7.73 20.05 -7.55
CA PRO A 232 -9.01 19.63 -6.98
C PRO A 232 -9.26 18.11 -7.01
N ARG A 233 -8.80 17.44 -8.09
CA ARG A 233 -8.90 15.98 -8.26
C ARG A 233 -8.07 15.24 -7.21
N LEU A 234 -6.81 15.61 -7.03
CA LEU A 234 -5.93 15.00 -6.02
C LEU A 234 -6.44 15.27 -4.62
N ARG A 235 -6.86 16.50 -4.31
CA ARG A 235 -7.43 16.85 -3.02
C ARG A 235 -8.62 15.96 -2.67
N LEU A 236 -9.56 15.81 -3.59
CA LEU A 236 -10.74 14.97 -3.41
C LEU A 236 -10.36 13.50 -3.18
N LEU A 237 -9.49 12.93 -4.03
CA LEU A 237 -9.06 11.53 -3.90
C LEU A 237 -8.33 11.29 -2.58
N THR A 238 -7.43 12.18 -2.17
CA THR A 238 -6.72 12.09 -0.89
C THR A 238 -7.68 12.13 0.30
N PHE A 239 -8.65 13.05 0.32
CA PHE A 239 -9.64 13.10 1.42
C PHE A 239 -10.52 11.86 1.46
N MET A 240 -10.93 11.34 0.30
CA MET A 240 -11.64 10.07 0.24
C MET A 240 -10.79 8.94 0.82
N ASP A 241 -9.52 8.83 0.45
CA ASP A 241 -8.60 7.82 1.00
C ASP A 241 -8.42 7.94 2.51
N MET A 242 -8.34 9.15 3.06
CA MET A 242 -8.25 9.34 4.51
C MET A 242 -9.51 8.83 5.23
N ILE A 243 -10.71 9.19 4.74
CA ILE A 243 -11.97 8.74 5.37
C ILE A 243 -12.10 7.21 5.28
N ASP A 244 -11.77 6.64 4.12
CA ASP A 244 -11.79 5.20 3.87
C ASP A 244 -10.77 4.46 4.77
N MET A 245 -9.57 5.02 4.93
CA MET A 245 -8.50 4.47 5.78
C MET A 245 -8.86 4.49 7.27
N LEU A 246 -9.65 5.46 7.74
CA LEU A 246 -10.19 5.45 9.10
C LEU A 246 -11.11 4.24 9.35
N GLY A 247 -11.75 3.70 8.31
CA GLY A 247 -12.53 2.46 8.40
C GLY A 247 -11.65 1.22 8.17
N GLY A 248 -10.59 1.34 7.38
CA GLY A 248 -9.78 0.21 6.91
C GLY A 248 -9.05 -0.57 8.01
N SER A 249 -8.75 0.03 9.17
CA SER A 249 -8.02 -0.67 10.24
C SER A 249 -8.81 -1.82 10.88
N VAL A 250 -10.12 -1.93 10.67
CA VAL A 250 -10.95 -3.04 11.19
C VAL A 250 -10.57 -4.40 10.61
N TRP A 251 -9.82 -4.43 9.51
CA TRP A 251 -9.38 -5.67 8.85
C TRP A 251 -8.07 -6.23 9.40
N ILE A 252 -7.51 -5.62 10.43
CA ILE A 252 -6.34 -6.18 11.12
C ILE A 252 -6.72 -7.51 11.79
N GLY A 253 -5.74 -8.40 11.91
CA GLY A 253 -5.92 -9.77 12.40
C GLY A 253 -6.68 -9.86 13.73
N ALA A 254 -6.38 -9.00 14.69
CA ALA A 254 -7.03 -9.01 16.00
C ALA A 254 -8.55 -8.73 15.93
N PHE A 255 -8.97 -7.74 15.13
CA PHE A 255 -10.39 -7.39 15.01
C PHE A 255 -11.16 -8.42 14.18
N THR A 256 -10.56 -8.95 13.11
CA THR A 256 -11.14 -10.04 12.32
C THR A 256 -11.30 -11.30 13.16
N LEU A 257 -10.31 -11.65 13.99
CA LEU A 257 -10.39 -12.78 14.91
C LEU A 257 -11.49 -12.57 15.96
N ALA A 258 -11.54 -11.38 16.57
CA ALA A 258 -12.59 -11.03 17.53
C ALA A 258 -13.99 -11.11 16.90
N PHE A 259 -14.16 -10.74 15.63
CA PHE A 259 -15.43 -10.85 14.94
C PHE A 259 -15.85 -12.32 14.77
N VAL A 260 -14.92 -13.18 14.36
CA VAL A 260 -15.15 -14.62 14.21
C VAL A 260 -15.58 -15.25 15.53
N GLN A 261 -14.90 -14.93 16.63
CA GLN A 261 -15.19 -15.51 17.94
C GLN A 261 -16.48 -14.96 18.55
N VAL A 262 -16.69 -13.64 18.49
CA VAL A 262 -17.80 -12.99 19.20
C VAL A 262 -19.09 -12.94 18.37
N ALA A 263 -19.00 -12.62 17.07
CA ALA A 263 -20.18 -12.44 16.22
C ALA A 263 -20.61 -13.75 15.53
N LEU A 264 -19.65 -14.59 15.12
CA LEU A 264 -19.94 -15.86 14.42
C LEU A 264 -19.92 -17.08 15.35
N GLY A 265 -19.38 -16.95 16.56
CA GLY A 265 -19.29 -18.04 17.55
C GLY A 265 -18.42 -19.21 17.07
N GLN A 266 -17.37 -18.92 16.27
CA GLN A 266 -16.51 -19.93 15.67
C GLN A 266 -15.08 -19.90 16.23
N GLY A 267 -14.34 -20.98 16.01
CA GLY A 267 -12.92 -21.10 16.36
C GLY A 267 -11.99 -20.26 15.48
N GLU A 268 -10.71 -20.23 15.85
CA GLU A 268 -9.67 -19.42 15.20
C GLU A 268 -9.41 -19.85 13.74
N GLU A 269 -9.73 -21.09 13.37
CA GLU A 269 -9.63 -21.59 12.00
C GLU A 269 -10.46 -20.77 11.01
N TRP A 270 -11.61 -20.24 11.46
CA TRP A 270 -12.48 -19.41 10.62
C TRP A 270 -11.88 -18.04 10.30
N TRP A 271 -10.99 -17.53 11.14
CA TRP A 271 -10.20 -16.34 10.82
C TRP A 271 -9.31 -16.57 9.58
N GLY A 272 -8.73 -17.77 9.46
CA GLY A 272 -8.00 -18.20 8.27
C GLY A 272 -8.90 -18.26 7.03
N PHE A 273 -10.10 -18.87 7.16
CA PHE A 273 -11.05 -18.97 6.05
C PHE A 273 -11.54 -17.60 5.56
N ILE A 274 -11.79 -16.65 6.48
CA ILE A 274 -12.23 -15.30 6.14
C ILE A 274 -11.15 -14.56 5.34
N ASN A 275 -9.90 -14.61 5.78
CA ASN A 275 -8.78 -14.01 5.04
C ASN A 275 -8.58 -14.68 3.67
N ALA A 276 -8.63 -16.01 3.60
CA ALA A 276 -8.51 -16.75 2.36
C ALA A 276 -9.62 -16.37 1.36
N ALA A 277 -10.87 -16.30 1.82
CA ALA A 277 -12.00 -15.87 0.99
C ALA A 277 -11.83 -14.43 0.51
N TYR A 278 -11.40 -13.51 1.36
CA TYR A 278 -11.16 -12.12 1.00
C TYR A 278 -10.13 -11.99 -0.12
N PHE A 279 -8.95 -12.60 0.07
CA PHE A 279 -7.87 -12.50 -0.89
C PHE A 279 -8.17 -13.26 -2.18
N ALA A 280 -8.87 -14.40 -2.13
CA ALA A 280 -9.38 -15.06 -3.33
C ALA A 280 -10.33 -14.14 -4.12
N GLY A 281 -11.21 -13.43 -3.39
CA GLY A 281 -12.10 -12.43 -3.95
C GLY A 281 -11.37 -11.28 -4.60
N THR A 282 -10.33 -10.73 -3.96
CA THR A 282 -9.54 -9.62 -4.52
C THR A 282 -8.67 -10.09 -5.69
N VAL A 283 -8.09 -11.29 -5.67
CA VAL A 283 -7.41 -11.85 -6.86
C VAL A 283 -8.40 -11.94 -8.04
N GLY A 284 -9.59 -12.51 -7.81
CA GLY A 284 -10.66 -12.56 -8.83
C GLY A 284 -11.11 -11.16 -9.28
N GLY A 285 -11.19 -10.22 -8.35
CA GLY A 285 -11.52 -8.82 -8.58
C GLY A 285 -10.54 -8.09 -9.48
N GLY A 286 -9.25 -8.23 -9.22
CA GLY A 286 -8.19 -7.64 -10.04
C GLY A 286 -8.19 -8.22 -11.46
N LEU A 287 -8.42 -9.53 -11.60
CA LEU A 287 -8.60 -10.19 -12.90
C LEU A 287 -9.84 -9.68 -13.64
N LEU A 288 -10.95 -9.45 -12.92
CA LEU A 288 -12.17 -8.87 -13.48
C LEU A 288 -11.92 -7.45 -14.00
N VAL A 289 -11.21 -6.60 -13.23
CA VAL A 289 -10.83 -5.26 -13.66
C VAL A 289 -9.94 -5.31 -14.90
N LEU A 290 -9.00 -6.27 -14.97
CA LEU A 290 -8.14 -6.46 -16.13
C LEU A 290 -8.94 -6.86 -17.39
N ALA A 291 -9.91 -7.75 -17.24
CA ALA A 291 -10.81 -8.18 -18.31
C ALA A 291 -11.71 -7.02 -18.78
N LEU A 292 -12.23 -6.22 -17.85
CA LEU A 292 -13.13 -5.10 -18.11
C LEU A 292 -12.41 -3.77 -18.39
N ALA A 293 -11.08 -3.74 -18.45
CA ALA A 293 -10.31 -2.50 -18.58
C ALA A 293 -10.72 -1.64 -19.77
N ARG A 294 -11.13 -2.26 -20.89
CA ARG A 294 -11.66 -1.55 -22.07
C ARG A 294 -13.04 -0.94 -21.84
N ALA A 295 -13.92 -1.68 -21.16
CA ALA A 295 -15.28 -1.22 -20.86
C ALA A 295 -15.28 -0.10 -19.81
N ILE A 296 -14.36 -0.17 -18.84
CA ILE A 296 -14.14 0.89 -17.86
C ILE A 296 -13.65 2.15 -18.59
N GLY A 297 -12.61 2.04 -19.42
CA GLY A 297 -12.13 3.15 -20.26
C GLY A 297 -11.93 4.44 -19.46
N ASN A 298 -12.62 5.51 -19.85
CA ASN A 298 -12.56 6.83 -19.20
C ASN A 298 -13.52 6.98 -18.00
N ARG A 299 -14.26 5.93 -17.65
CA ARG A 299 -15.23 5.91 -16.55
C ARG A 299 -14.63 5.45 -15.22
N SER A 300 -13.32 5.59 -15.03
CA SER A 300 -12.63 5.14 -13.80
C SER A 300 -13.22 5.73 -12.53
N LEU A 301 -13.67 6.99 -12.54
CA LEU A 301 -14.35 7.58 -11.37
C LEU A 301 -15.65 6.84 -11.04
N ALA A 302 -16.50 6.56 -12.05
CA ALA A 302 -17.75 5.84 -11.82
C ALA A 302 -17.49 4.40 -11.35
N ALA A 303 -16.55 3.71 -11.98
CA ALA A 303 -16.13 2.37 -11.56
C ALA A 303 -15.63 2.36 -10.10
N MET A 304 -14.81 3.35 -9.73
CA MET A 304 -14.31 3.50 -8.37
C MET A 304 -15.45 3.67 -7.35
N LEU A 305 -16.41 4.56 -7.64
CA LEU A 305 -17.54 4.85 -6.75
C LEU A 305 -18.48 3.64 -6.64
N ILE A 306 -18.71 2.90 -7.73
CA ILE A 306 -19.46 1.63 -7.71
C ILE A 306 -18.75 0.60 -6.81
N GLY A 307 -17.42 0.50 -6.92
CA GLY A 307 -16.58 -0.32 -6.06
C GLY A 307 -16.77 0.03 -4.58
N MET A 308 -16.67 1.32 -4.23
CA MET A 308 -16.86 1.77 -2.84
C MET A 308 -18.27 1.48 -2.32
N ALA A 309 -19.30 1.71 -3.14
CA ALA A 309 -20.69 1.44 -2.76
C ALA A 309 -20.91 -0.04 -2.47
N GLY A 310 -20.48 -0.93 -3.38
CA GLY A 310 -20.62 -2.37 -3.18
C GLY A 310 -19.81 -2.87 -1.98
N TYR A 311 -18.57 -2.41 -1.83
CA TYR A 311 -17.73 -2.77 -0.68
C TYR A 311 -18.33 -2.33 0.65
N GLY A 312 -18.78 -1.07 0.76
CA GLY A 312 -19.41 -0.55 1.98
C GLY A 312 -20.70 -1.27 2.34
N VAL A 313 -21.59 -1.52 1.37
CA VAL A 313 -22.85 -2.26 1.59
C VAL A 313 -22.58 -3.70 2.03
N LEU A 314 -21.66 -4.40 1.37
CA LEU A 314 -21.29 -5.76 1.76
C LEU A 314 -20.66 -5.79 3.15
N THR A 315 -19.84 -4.79 3.49
CA THR A 315 -19.24 -4.68 4.84
C THR A 315 -20.32 -4.51 5.92
N ALA A 316 -21.37 -3.75 5.64
CA ALA A 316 -22.51 -3.62 6.55
C ALA A 316 -23.26 -4.96 6.71
N PHE A 317 -23.53 -5.69 5.62
CA PHE A 317 -24.15 -7.01 5.71
C PHE A 317 -23.27 -8.02 6.43
N TYR A 318 -21.96 -7.95 6.23
CA TYR A 318 -21.00 -8.77 6.96
C TYR A 318 -21.05 -8.48 8.45
N ALA A 319 -21.07 -7.21 8.85
CA ALA A 319 -21.17 -6.85 10.26
C ALA A 319 -22.43 -7.45 10.93
N LEU A 320 -23.54 -7.53 10.19
CA LEU A 320 -24.84 -7.99 10.69
C LEU A 320 -25.04 -9.50 10.61
N THR A 321 -24.19 -10.25 9.91
CA THR A 321 -24.34 -11.69 9.78
C THR A 321 -23.86 -12.41 11.04
N THR A 322 -24.64 -13.38 11.50
CA THR A 322 -24.23 -14.36 12.51
C THR A 322 -23.92 -15.72 11.90
N GLN A 323 -24.19 -15.90 10.61
CA GLN A 323 -24.02 -17.15 9.89
C GLN A 323 -22.61 -17.22 9.26
N PRO A 324 -21.74 -18.15 9.67
CA PRO A 324 -20.34 -18.19 9.22
C PRO A 324 -20.16 -18.35 7.71
N PHE A 325 -20.95 -19.24 7.08
CA PHE A 325 -20.88 -19.44 5.63
C PHE A 325 -21.33 -18.21 4.82
N ILE A 326 -22.31 -17.46 5.33
CA ILE A 326 -22.73 -16.20 4.71
C ILE A 326 -21.60 -15.17 4.84
N ALA A 327 -20.91 -15.13 5.98
CA ALA A 327 -19.76 -14.26 6.19
C ALA A 327 -18.65 -14.51 5.15
N LEU A 328 -18.33 -15.78 4.87
CA LEU A 328 -17.36 -16.16 3.82
C LEU A 328 -17.78 -15.68 2.43
N ILE A 329 -19.04 -15.89 2.06
CA ILE A 329 -19.57 -15.45 0.76
C ILE A 329 -19.50 -13.92 0.65
N LEU A 330 -19.88 -13.20 1.70
CA LEU A 330 -19.85 -11.73 1.71
C LEU A 330 -18.43 -11.21 1.52
N VAL A 331 -17.46 -11.75 2.27
CA VAL A 331 -16.05 -11.33 2.19
C VAL A 331 -15.41 -11.70 0.85
N LEU A 332 -15.76 -12.86 0.27
CA LEU A 332 -15.39 -13.21 -1.10
C LEU A 332 -15.93 -12.20 -2.12
N LEU A 333 -17.20 -11.81 -1.98
CA LEU A 333 -17.84 -10.83 -2.87
C LEU A 333 -17.36 -9.39 -2.65
N MET A 334 -16.87 -9.05 -1.46
CA MET A 334 -16.23 -7.75 -1.21
C MET A 334 -15.01 -7.54 -2.10
N GLY A 335 -14.25 -8.60 -2.37
CA GLY A 335 -12.98 -8.53 -3.10
C GLY A 335 -13.09 -7.86 -4.48
N PRO A 336 -14.00 -8.28 -5.37
CA PRO A 336 -14.23 -7.61 -6.65
C PRO A 336 -14.58 -6.13 -6.55
N PHE A 337 -15.40 -5.72 -5.58
CA PHE A 337 -15.74 -4.32 -5.37
C PHE A 337 -14.57 -3.50 -4.80
N ALA A 338 -13.80 -4.09 -3.88
CA ALA A 338 -12.59 -3.49 -3.35
C ALA A 338 -11.58 -3.21 -4.47
N GLU A 339 -11.30 -4.20 -5.32
CA GLU A 339 -10.35 -4.03 -6.44
C GLU A 339 -10.84 -3.08 -7.52
N LEU A 340 -12.15 -3.11 -7.82
CA LEU A 340 -12.75 -2.12 -8.71
C LEU A 340 -12.53 -0.70 -8.17
N SER A 341 -12.58 -0.50 -6.86
CA SER A 341 -12.24 0.78 -6.25
C SER A 341 -10.74 1.10 -6.31
N ILE A 342 -9.90 0.23 -5.75
CA ILE A 342 -8.46 0.46 -5.55
C ILE A 342 -7.74 0.71 -6.89
N VAL A 343 -7.97 -0.13 -7.89
CA VAL A 343 -7.27 -0.06 -9.17
C VAL A 343 -7.65 1.21 -9.94
N ASN A 344 -8.94 1.56 -9.94
CA ASN A 344 -9.40 2.78 -10.61
C ASN A 344 -8.95 4.04 -9.86
N ARG A 345 -8.96 4.02 -8.53
CA ARG A 345 -8.49 5.13 -7.70
C ARG A 345 -7.01 5.41 -7.93
N ARG A 346 -6.17 4.38 -7.90
CA ARG A 346 -4.72 4.48 -8.21
C ARG A 346 -4.50 5.08 -9.59
N THR A 347 -5.27 4.63 -10.59
CA THR A 347 -5.21 5.15 -11.97
C THR A 347 -5.61 6.63 -12.04
N LEU A 348 -6.66 7.05 -11.32
CA LEU A 348 -7.09 8.45 -11.27
C LEU A 348 -6.04 9.35 -10.62
N ILE A 349 -5.40 8.91 -9.53
CA ILE A 349 -4.31 9.64 -8.87
C ILE A 349 -3.13 9.81 -9.83
N GLN A 350 -2.68 8.73 -10.46
CA GLN A 350 -1.56 8.77 -11.42
C GLN A 350 -1.84 9.68 -12.63
N ARG A 351 -3.10 9.79 -13.06
CA ARG A 351 -3.52 10.71 -14.15
C ARG A 351 -3.73 12.16 -13.70
N SER A 352 -3.76 12.42 -12.39
CA SER A 352 -4.07 13.74 -11.84
C SER A 352 -2.85 14.56 -11.44
N ALA A 353 -1.64 14.02 -11.61
CA ALA A 353 -0.38 14.72 -11.36
C ALA A 353 0.55 14.66 -12.57
N ALA A 354 1.35 15.71 -12.76
CA ALA A 354 2.43 15.70 -13.74
C ALA A 354 3.46 14.58 -13.40
N PRO A 355 4.05 13.90 -14.40
CA PRO A 355 4.97 12.78 -14.17
C PRO A 355 6.15 13.10 -13.24
N GLU A 356 6.61 14.36 -13.22
CA GLU A 356 7.72 14.85 -12.41
C GLU A 356 7.32 15.05 -10.94
N LEU A 357 6.08 15.49 -10.70
CA LEU A 357 5.54 15.76 -9.35
C LEU A 357 4.90 14.52 -8.72
N LEU A 358 4.48 13.54 -9.55
CA LEU A 358 3.77 12.35 -9.12
C LEU A 358 4.46 11.58 -7.97
N PRO A 359 5.78 11.32 -7.98
CA PRO A 359 6.43 10.65 -6.86
C PRO A 359 6.30 11.43 -5.55
N LYS A 360 6.42 12.76 -5.58
CA LYS A 360 6.29 13.62 -4.39
C LYS A 360 4.85 13.66 -3.87
N VAL A 361 3.87 13.69 -4.78
CA VAL A 361 2.44 13.59 -4.45
C VAL A 361 2.14 12.26 -3.76
N LEU A 362 2.61 11.15 -4.33
CA LEU A 362 2.40 9.82 -3.78
C LEU A 362 3.11 9.63 -2.44
N SER A 363 4.30 10.21 -2.24
CA SER A 363 4.98 10.20 -0.93
C SER A 363 4.20 10.99 0.13
N ALA A 364 3.69 12.17 -0.21
CA ALA A 364 2.85 12.96 0.69
C ALA A 364 1.55 12.23 1.05
N GLN A 365 0.88 11.60 0.07
CA GLN A 365 -0.28 10.76 0.32
C GLN A 365 0.06 9.57 1.22
N ALA A 366 1.16 8.85 0.96
CA ALA A 366 1.58 7.71 1.78
C ALA A 366 1.80 8.12 3.25
N SER A 367 2.54 9.21 3.51
CA SER A 367 2.72 9.71 4.88
C SER A 367 1.40 10.00 5.57
N LEU A 368 0.47 10.66 4.87
CA LEU A 368 -0.83 11.03 5.42
C LEU A 368 -1.69 9.79 5.72
N LEU A 369 -1.65 8.78 4.85
CA LEU A 369 -2.40 7.54 5.03
C LEU A 369 -1.82 6.67 6.15
N HIS A 370 -0.49 6.58 6.29
CA HIS A 370 0.11 5.89 7.43
C HIS A 370 -0.20 6.58 8.76
N LEU A 371 -0.18 7.91 8.81
CA LEU A 371 -0.63 8.66 9.99
C LEU A 371 -2.10 8.37 10.30
N THR A 372 -2.96 8.42 9.28
CA THR A 372 -4.39 8.14 9.42
C THR A 372 -4.63 6.73 9.92
N PHE A 373 -3.88 5.74 9.42
CA PHE A 373 -3.93 4.35 9.88
C PHE A 373 -3.54 4.21 11.36
N CYS A 374 -2.45 4.86 11.80
CA CYS A 374 -2.06 4.83 13.22
C CYS A 374 -3.15 5.41 14.13
N ILE A 375 -3.75 6.53 13.75
CA ILE A 375 -4.87 7.14 14.49
C ILE A 375 -6.08 6.20 14.48
N SER A 376 -6.41 5.68 13.30
CA SER A 376 -7.52 4.74 13.09
C SER A 376 -7.42 3.53 13.98
N LEU A 377 -6.24 2.91 14.07
CA LEU A 377 -6.01 1.72 14.88
C LEU A 377 -6.36 1.96 16.35
N LEU A 378 -5.90 3.07 16.93
CA LEU A 378 -6.17 3.43 18.33
C LEU A 378 -7.64 3.76 18.56
N VAL A 379 -8.26 4.54 17.66
CA VAL A 379 -9.67 4.92 17.76
C VAL A 379 -10.59 3.71 17.62
N MET A 380 -10.30 2.84 16.66
CA MET A 380 -11.06 1.63 16.40
C MET A 380 -10.91 0.59 17.52
N ALA A 381 -9.73 0.47 18.15
CA ALA A 381 -9.56 -0.36 19.34
C ALA A 381 -10.50 0.09 20.48
N GLY A 382 -10.52 1.39 20.80
CA GLY A 382 -11.42 1.93 21.84
C GLY A 382 -12.90 1.82 21.48
N LEU A 383 -13.26 1.95 20.20
CA LEU A 383 -14.63 1.71 19.73
C LEU A 383 -15.03 0.24 19.89
N ALA A 384 -14.13 -0.70 19.60
CA ALA A 384 -14.38 -2.13 19.73
C ALA A 384 -14.64 -2.52 21.19
N GLU A 385 -13.85 -2.00 22.13
CA GLU A 385 -14.04 -2.25 23.57
C GLU A 385 -15.36 -1.68 24.10
N LYS A 386 -15.73 -0.46 23.67
CA LYS A 386 -16.91 0.24 24.20
C LYS A 386 -18.22 -0.18 23.54
N PHE A 387 -18.20 -0.44 22.23
CA PHE A 387 -19.42 -0.67 21.44
C PHE A 387 -19.47 -2.07 20.83
N GLY A 388 -18.43 -2.89 20.99
CA GLY A 388 -18.38 -4.25 20.48
C GLY A 388 -17.97 -4.34 19.00
N ILE A 389 -17.57 -5.54 18.60
CA ILE A 389 -16.95 -5.78 17.29
C ILE A 389 -17.93 -5.58 16.11
N VAL A 390 -19.22 -5.88 16.29
CA VAL A 390 -20.24 -5.69 15.23
C VAL A 390 -20.39 -4.20 14.88
N ASN A 391 -20.51 -3.34 15.90
CA ASN A 391 -20.63 -1.89 15.70
C ASN A 391 -19.35 -1.27 15.10
N LEU A 392 -18.20 -1.90 15.34
CA LEU A 392 -16.94 -1.52 14.71
C LEU A 392 -17.01 -1.67 13.18
N TYR A 393 -17.43 -2.84 12.69
CA TYR A 393 -17.56 -3.09 11.24
C TYR A 393 -18.67 -2.24 10.61
N LEU A 394 -19.78 -1.98 11.32
CA LEU A 394 -20.79 -1.03 10.86
C LEU A 394 -20.23 0.40 10.73
N SER A 395 -19.38 0.82 11.67
CA SER A 395 -18.71 2.13 11.60
C SER A 395 -17.77 2.22 10.40
N ALA A 396 -17.00 1.16 10.11
CA ALA A 396 -16.14 1.09 8.92
C ALA A 396 -16.95 1.14 7.60
N ALA A 397 -18.08 0.43 7.54
CA ALA A 397 -19.01 0.53 6.41
C ALA A 397 -19.54 1.97 6.26
N GLY A 398 -19.94 2.61 7.36
CA GLY A 398 -20.38 4.00 7.37
C GLY A 398 -19.32 4.98 6.87
N LEU A 399 -18.06 4.82 7.27
CA LEU A 399 -16.93 5.62 6.80
C LEU A 399 -16.68 5.43 5.30
N THR A 400 -16.74 4.20 4.80
CA THR A 400 -16.64 3.91 3.36
C THR A 400 -17.76 4.62 2.57
N LEU A 401 -19.00 4.54 3.06
CA LEU A 401 -20.15 5.19 2.43
C LEU A 401 -20.11 6.72 2.55
N LEU A 402 -19.52 7.26 3.62
CA LEU A 402 -19.24 8.68 3.76
C LEU A 402 -18.19 9.14 2.74
N ALA A 403 -17.10 8.38 2.56
CA ALA A 403 -16.09 8.65 1.53
C ALA A 403 -16.72 8.62 0.13
N LEU A 404 -17.62 7.67 -0.13
CA LEU A 404 -18.42 7.62 -1.37
C LEU A 404 -19.27 8.89 -1.54
N ALA A 405 -19.98 9.33 -0.51
CA ALA A 405 -20.80 10.54 -0.56
C ALA A 405 -19.96 11.80 -0.87
N VAL A 406 -18.79 11.93 -0.24
CA VAL A 406 -17.81 12.99 -0.54
C VAL A 406 -17.38 12.92 -2.01
N GLY A 407 -17.09 11.73 -2.53
CA GLY A 407 -16.77 11.52 -3.94
C GLY A 407 -17.89 11.93 -4.91
N LEU A 408 -19.13 11.59 -4.58
CA LEU A 408 -20.31 11.96 -5.37
C LEU A 408 -20.55 13.47 -5.39
N LEU A 409 -20.38 14.14 -4.25
CA LEU A 409 -20.49 15.61 -4.15
C LEU A 409 -19.34 16.31 -4.89
N GLY A 410 -18.13 15.76 -4.78
CA GLY A 410 -16.92 16.29 -5.39
C GLY A 410 -16.74 16.01 -6.88
N ARG A 411 -17.59 15.17 -7.50
CA ARG A 411 -17.44 14.71 -8.90
C ARG A 411 -17.32 15.84 -9.94
N ARG A 412 -17.89 17.01 -9.65
CA ARG A 412 -17.80 18.21 -10.51
C ARG A 412 -16.34 18.66 -10.74
N GLY A 413 -15.44 18.39 -9.79
CA GLY A 413 -14.00 18.66 -9.93
C GLY A 413 -13.31 17.83 -11.01
N PHE A 414 -13.88 16.68 -11.42
CA PHE A 414 -13.37 15.91 -12.55
C PHE A 414 -13.83 16.45 -13.90
N HIS A 415 -15.03 17.02 -13.99
CA HIS A 415 -15.60 17.56 -15.23
C HIS A 415 -15.01 18.92 -15.64
N ARG A 416 -14.71 19.83 -14.70
CA ARG A 416 -14.18 21.17 -15.02
C ARG A 416 -12.81 21.17 -15.70
N ALA A 417 -11.97 20.17 -15.43
CA ALA A 417 -10.63 20.06 -16.01
C ALA A 417 -10.59 19.27 -17.34
N ALA A 418 -11.73 18.95 -17.94
CA ALA A 418 -11.83 18.39 -19.29
C ALA A 418 -12.32 19.41 -20.34
N ALA A 419 -12.71 20.61 -19.91
CA ALA A 419 -12.96 21.73 -20.82
C ALA A 419 -11.62 22.37 -21.15
N PRO A 420 -11.26 22.56 -22.44
CA PRO A 420 -10.17 23.44 -22.80
C PRO A 420 -10.48 24.82 -22.22
N GLU A 421 -9.51 25.46 -21.58
CA GLU A 421 -9.59 26.90 -21.37
C GLU A 421 -9.78 27.51 -22.75
N ALA A 422 -10.97 28.06 -22.99
CA ALA A 422 -11.19 28.90 -24.16
C ALA A 422 -10.19 30.05 -24.02
N VAL A 423 -9.17 30.03 -24.87
CA VAL A 423 -8.31 31.17 -25.13
C VAL A 423 -9.25 32.25 -25.62
N ASN A 424 -9.61 33.18 -24.73
CA ASN A 424 -10.24 34.42 -25.13
C ASN A 424 -9.14 35.24 -25.80
N GLU A 425 -9.35 35.51 -27.10
CA GLU A 425 -8.63 36.51 -27.89
C GLU A 425 -8.67 37.91 -27.25
#